data_AF-A0A7U4GG52-F1
#
_entry.id   AF-A0A7U4GG52-F1
#
_cell.length_a   1.000
_cell.length_b   1.000
_cell.length_c   1.000
_cell.angle_alpha   90.00
_cell.angle_beta   90.00
_cell.angle_gamma   90.00
#
_symmetry.space_group_name_H-M   'P 1'
#
loop_
_entity.id
_entity.type
_entity.pdbx_description
1 polymer ?
#
loop_
_entity_poly.entity_id
_entity_poly.type
_entity_poly.pdbx_seq_one_letter_code
_entity_poly.pdbx_strand_id
1 'polypeptide(L)'
;MRDNTLGWVSHPLTRIALIAAVTMGASTPAWSVVLSNPTGQIKGRTPTAAGSVSILKPDATPLVDNDQVLGSKKPNEFTLAPLSPGVTFTDLDGDTQAVPGLAIAPAGVTWTWKNGLTPLTPTQLTQTFATNFAHNTTLTVQANAPVLSTSLTGLPTTSGTPIPLASPVYRVRVNNPPPPVIYVNGTTFAWNSGFPTMGFVGAKFQLYMNGVDATANSNYTYKENGNQTWVDIPASNASGTEGTFTFTGTPTSANKTLKLIATNKTDSSDKHTLNITLGRWFVNGGATTRTAANADAYCTGLGGGYSTPPYATMTNAAYGAVGTRAPSAGLWSQWGAMGTFGSGWIRAGYWAREPYGSDRHSVGLISGNLNRQNPSYHNYVACSRVL
;
A
#
# COMPACT_ATOMS: atom_id res chain seq x y z
N MET A 1 -94.53 49.32 5.66
CA MET A 1 -94.92 47.91 5.48
C MET A 1 -94.19 47.12 6.51
N ARG A 2 -94.98 46.67 7.49
CA ARG A 2 -94.74 45.69 8.56
C ARG A 2 -93.50 45.93 9.43
N ASP A 3 -93.72 46.52 10.61
CA ASP A 3 -94.26 45.85 11.82
C ASP A 3 -93.13 45.04 12.47
N ASN A 4 -92.92 45.02 13.78
CA ASN A 4 -93.55 45.60 14.96
C ASN A 4 -92.63 45.11 16.11
N THR A 5 -92.28 45.93 17.09
CA THR A 5 -92.79 45.85 18.49
C THR A 5 -92.65 44.45 19.12
N LEU A 6 -92.33 44.26 20.40
CA LEU A 6 -92.93 44.88 21.59
C LEU A 6 -92.34 44.15 22.82
N GLY A 7 -92.36 44.83 23.98
CA GLY A 7 -92.71 44.18 25.25
C GLY A 7 -91.53 43.90 26.19
N TRP A 8 -91.21 44.72 27.20
CA TRP A 8 -91.96 44.91 28.48
C TRP A 8 -92.01 43.62 29.31
N VAL A 9 -91.88 43.57 30.64
CA VAL A 9 -91.57 44.49 31.76
C VAL A 9 -91.47 43.57 32.99
N SER A 10 -90.67 43.92 34.00
CA SER A 10 -91.12 44.00 35.41
C SER A 10 -89.93 44.23 36.37
N HIS A 11 -89.94 45.42 36.97
CA HIS A 11 -89.37 45.65 38.29
C HIS A 11 -90.23 44.91 39.34
N PRO A 12 -89.70 44.61 40.54
CA PRO A 12 -89.78 45.58 41.64
C PRO A 12 -88.45 45.67 42.43
N LEU A 13 -87.95 46.88 42.68
CA LEU A 13 -88.29 47.77 43.80
C LEU A 13 -87.55 47.42 45.10
N THR A 14 -86.76 48.42 45.53
CA THR A 14 -86.70 48.97 46.90
C THR A 14 -86.04 48.11 48.00
N ARG A 15 -85.26 48.64 48.95
CA ARG A 15 -85.07 50.02 49.44
C ARG A 15 -83.96 49.98 50.52
N ILE A 16 -83.37 51.15 50.80
CA ILE A 16 -82.91 51.63 52.13
C ILE A 16 -81.61 50.95 52.65
N ALA A 17 -80.41 51.54 52.52
CA ALA A 17 -79.84 52.68 53.27
C ALA A 17 -79.99 52.49 54.80
N LEU A 18 -78.96 52.29 55.60
CA LEU A 18 -78.24 53.37 56.31
C LEU A 18 -77.21 52.76 57.29
N ILE A 19 -76.01 53.37 57.33
CA ILE A 19 -75.22 53.77 58.52
C ILE A 19 -74.88 52.67 59.54
N ALA A 20 -73.66 52.12 59.51
CA ALA A 20 -72.44 52.61 60.18
C ALA A 20 -72.39 52.39 61.70
N ALA A 21 -71.42 51.60 62.17
CA ALA A 21 -70.56 51.92 63.29
C ALA A 21 -69.50 50.83 63.49
N VAL A 22 -68.27 51.28 63.71
CA VAL A 22 -67.07 50.54 64.01
C VAL A 22 -67.15 49.93 65.42
N THR A 23 -66.85 48.63 65.56
CA THR A 23 -66.34 48.06 66.81
C THR A 23 -65.27 47.01 66.49
N MET A 24 -64.08 47.22 67.06
CA MET A 24 -62.94 46.31 67.01
C MET A 24 -63.13 45.20 68.05
N GLY A 25 -62.87 43.93 67.69
CA GLY A 25 -62.75 42.86 68.69
C GLY A 25 -62.84 41.42 68.17
N ALA A 26 -61.67 40.81 67.98
CA ALA A 26 -61.35 39.38 68.09
C ALA A 26 -61.71 38.37 66.96
N SER A 27 -60.60 37.79 66.45
CA SER A 27 -60.39 36.39 66.04
C SER A 27 -61.24 35.77 64.91
N THR A 28 -60.67 35.76 63.71
CA THR A 28 -60.07 34.59 63.02
C THR A 28 -59.72 35.01 61.59
N PRO A 29 -58.49 34.83 61.07
CA PRO A 29 -58.27 34.99 59.64
C PRO A 29 -58.79 33.73 58.92
N ALA A 30 -60.00 33.84 58.39
CA ALA A 30 -60.45 33.05 57.26
C ALA A 30 -59.61 33.41 56.02
N TRP A 31 -59.36 32.41 55.20
CA TRP A 31 -58.42 32.41 54.10
C TRP A 31 -58.72 33.43 52.99
N SER A 32 -57.69 34.13 52.53
CA SER A 32 -57.51 34.62 51.16
C SER A 32 -56.02 34.44 50.82
N VAL A 33 -55.63 33.45 49.99
CA VAL A 33 -55.46 33.53 48.51
C VAL A 33 -54.52 34.66 48.10
N VAL A 34 -53.44 34.52 47.32
CA VAL A 34 -52.71 33.43 46.65
C VAL A 34 -51.33 34.03 46.31
N LEU A 35 -50.24 33.29 46.53
CA LEU A 35 -49.04 33.34 45.68
C LEU A 35 -48.43 31.94 45.69
N SER A 36 -49.15 30.97 45.12
CA SER A 36 -48.55 29.75 44.62
C SER A 36 -48.76 29.70 43.11
N ASN A 37 -47.77 30.21 42.37
CA ASN A 37 -47.48 29.83 41.00
C ASN A 37 -45.99 30.14 40.74
N PRO A 38 -45.09 29.15 40.74
CA PRO A 38 -43.79 29.33 40.11
C PRO A 38 -43.99 29.09 38.62
N THR A 39 -44.33 30.12 37.86
CA THR A 39 -44.41 29.98 36.38
C THR A 39 -43.81 31.18 35.66
N GLY A 40 -42.60 31.56 36.07
CA GLY A 40 -41.61 32.12 35.16
C GLY A 40 -40.60 31.02 34.84
N GLN A 41 -40.79 30.33 33.72
CA GLN A 41 -39.86 29.30 33.24
C GLN A 41 -38.49 29.97 33.01
N ILE A 42 -37.55 29.84 33.95
CA ILE A 42 -36.14 30.14 33.65
C ILE A 42 -35.73 29.06 32.65
N LYS A 43 -35.78 29.40 31.36
CA LYS A 43 -35.19 28.56 30.32
C LYS A 43 -33.68 28.63 30.54
N GLY A 44 -33.12 27.51 30.98
CA GLY A 44 -31.68 27.33 31.01
C GLY A 44 -31.10 27.34 29.60
N ARG A 45 -29.79 27.42 29.53
CA ARG A 45 -29.00 27.34 28.29
C ARG A 45 -28.82 25.87 27.94
N THR A 46 -28.78 25.56 26.66
CA THR A 46 -28.49 24.20 26.20
C THR A 46 -27.05 23.81 26.57
N PRO A 47 -26.81 22.57 27.02
CA PRO A 47 -25.45 22.07 27.12
C PRO A 47 -24.79 22.04 25.74
N THR A 48 -23.48 22.21 25.70
CA THR A 48 -22.67 22.34 24.48
C THR A 48 -21.48 21.39 24.52
N ALA A 49 -21.07 20.89 23.35
CA ALA A 49 -19.84 20.12 23.17
C ALA A 49 -18.72 21.01 22.63
N ALA A 50 -17.50 20.83 23.10
CA ALA A 50 -16.30 21.46 22.55
C ALA A 50 -15.16 20.44 22.40
N GLY A 51 -14.26 20.66 21.44
CA GLY A 51 -13.11 19.80 21.19
C GLY A 51 -13.01 19.34 19.74
N SER A 52 -12.33 18.22 19.50
CA SER A 52 -12.12 17.63 18.18
C SER A 52 -12.39 16.13 18.19
N VAL A 53 -12.93 15.61 17.08
CA VAL A 53 -13.08 14.16 16.88
C VAL A 53 -11.81 13.55 16.29
N SER A 54 -11.60 12.26 16.52
CA SER A 54 -10.46 11.50 15.98
C SER A 54 -10.92 10.45 14.97
N ILE A 55 -10.07 10.15 14.00
CA ILE A 55 -10.32 9.15 12.97
C ILE A 55 -9.61 7.84 13.32
N LEU A 56 -10.26 6.71 13.07
CA LEU A 56 -9.67 5.37 13.11
C LEU A 56 -9.42 4.88 11.68
N LYS A 57 -8.31 4.15 11.51
CA LYS A 57 -8.00 3.39 10.29
C LYS A 57 -8.93 2.17 10.18
N PRO A 58 -8.97 1.52 8.99
CA PRO A 58 -9.71 0.28 8.78
C PRO A 58 -9.34 -0.90 9.68
N ASP A 59 -8.22 -0.83 10.42
CA ASP A 59 -7.79 -1.80 11.42
C ASP A 59 -8.20 -1.41 12.86
N ALA A 60 -9.06 -0.40 13.01
CA ALA A 60 -9.52 0.20 14.26
C ALA A 60 -8.44 0.86 15.13
N THR A 61 -7.23 1.10 14.59
CA THR A 61 -6.21 1.89 15.30
C THR A 61 -6.34 3.38 14.97
N PRO A 62 -5.96 4.30 15.89
CA PRO A 62 -6.01 5.73 15.64
C PRO A 62 -5.19 6.14 14.42
N LEU A 63 -5.74 7.01 13.59
CA LEU A 63 -5.01 7.64 12.49
C LEU A 63 -4.13 8.77 13.05
N VAL A 64 -2.83 8.72 12.75
CA VAL A 64 -1.92 9.84 13.00
C VAL A 64 -1.55 10.53 11.68
N ASP A 65 -1.09 11.77 11.76
CA ASP A 65 -0.73 12.51 10.55
C ASP A 65 0.44 11.83 9.82
N ASN A 66 0.32 11.75 8.50
CA ASN A 66 1.30 11.15 7.59
C ASN A 66 1.43 9.63 7.72
N ASP A 67 0.39 8.96 8.23
CA ASP A 67 0.32 7.50 8.36
C ASP A 67 0.31 6.77 7.02
N GLN A 68 0.84 5.55 7.00
CA GLN A 68 0.73 4.64 5.86
C GLN A 68 -0.48 3.73 5.98
N VAL A 69 -1.22 3.59 4.87
CA VAL A 69 -2.41 2.74 4.79
C VAL A 69 -2.27 1.82 3.58
N LEU A 70 -2.53 0.53 3.79
CA LEU A 70 -2.40 -0.49 2.75
C LEU A 70 -3.27 -0.16 1.54
N GLY A 71 -2.69 -0.34 0.34
CA GLY A 71 -3.36 -0.11 -0.93
C GLY A 71 -4.64 -0.93 -1.12
N SER A 72 -4.77 -2.06 -0.43
CA SER A 72 -5.96 -2.92 -0.44
C SER A 72 -7.15 -2.36 0.34
N LYS A 73 -6.95 -1.32 1.16
CA LYS A 73 -8.01 -0.65 1.92
C LYS A 73 -8.71 0.43 1.12
N LYS A 74 -9.85 0.90 1.62
CA LYS A 74 -10.70 1.90 0.96
C LYS A 74 -10.88 3.15 1.82
N PRO A 75 -11.09 4.34 1.23
CA PRO A 75 -11.44 5.54 1.99
C PRO A 75 -12.67 5.38 2.90
N ASN A 76 -13.72 4.69 2.43
CA ASN A 76 -14.95 4.49 3.18
C ASN A 76 -14.86 3.44 4.31
N GLU A 77 -13.70 2.81 4.51
CA GLU A 77 -13.49 1.88 5.63
C GLU A 77 -12.98 2.60 6.90
N PHE A 78 -12.66 3.90 6.81
CA PHE A 78 -12.28 4.71 7.97
C PHE A 78 -13.52 5.05 8.80
N THR A 79 -13.34 5.11 10.12
CA THR A 79 -14.42 5.38 11.07
C THR A 79 -14.01 6.45 12.07
N LEU A 80 -14.96 6.96 12.85
CA LEU A 80 -14.65 7.85 13.96
C LEU A 80 -14.30 7.02 15.20
N ALA A 81 -13.33 7.50 15.96
CA ALA A 81 -13.08 6.97 17.30
C ALA A 81 -14.26 7.31 18.23
N PRO A 82 -14.49 6.51 19.29
CA PRO A 82 -15.33 6.95 20.40
C PRO A 82 -14.89 8.34 20.91
N LEU A 83 -15.84 9.15 21.34
CA LEU A 83 -15.54 10.48 21.88
C LEU A 83 -14.55 10.34 23.04
N SER A 84 -13.36 10.93 22.89
CA SER A 84 -12.30 10.89 23.88
C SER A 84 -12.57 11.92 24.98
N PRO A 85 -11.88 11.84 26.14
CA PRO A 85 -11.95 12.89 27.16
C PRO A 85 -11.58 14.30 26.67
N GLY A 86 -10.95 14.42 25.48
CA GLY A 86 -10.67 15.70 24.84
C GLY A 86 -11.90 16.41 24.24
N VAL A 87 -13.05 15.73 24.18
CA VAL A 87 -14.34 16.36 23.89
C VAL A 87 -15.05 16.65 25.21
N THR A 88 -15.24 17.92 25.51
CA THR A 88 -15.75 18.38 26.80
C THR A 88 -17.21 18.77 26.70
N PHE A 89 -17.99 18.37 27.70
CA PHE A 89 -19.33 18.87 27.95
C PHE A 89 -19.21 20.21 28.68
N THR A 90 -19.96 21.22 28.23
CA THR A 90 -20.02 22.54 28.88
C THR A 90 -21.47 22.93 29.05
N ASP A 91 -21.83 23.26 30.27
CA ASP A 91 -23.12 23.85 30.59
C ASP A 91 -22.91 25.13 31.41
N LEU A 92 -23.58 26.21 31.03
CA LEU A 92 -23.40 27.53 31.62
C LEU A 92 -24.17 27.71 32.93
N ASP A 93 -25.17 26.87 33.16
CA ASP A 93 -26.07 26.97 34.30
C ASP A 93 -25.71 25.95 35.40
N GLY A 94 -24.68 25.14 35.16
CA GLY A 94 -24.14 24.17 36.11
C GLY A 94 -24.88 22.83 36.10
N ASP A 95 -25.59 22.51 35.02
CA ASP A 95 -26.35 21.28 34.91
C ASP A 95 -25.46 20.03 34.93
N THR A 96 -25.96 18.99 35.59
CA THR A 96 -25.26 17.70 35.65
C THR A 96 -25.34 17.00 34.31
N GLN A 97 -24.23 16.44 33.84
CA GLN A 97 -24.15 15.69 32.59
C GLN A 97 -24.91 14.34 32.68
N ALA A 98 -25.62 13.93 31.62
CA ALA A 98 -26.23 12.60 31.52
C ALA A 98 -25.19 11.49 31.25
N VAL A 99 -25.60 10.22 31.23
CA VAL A 99 -24.73 9.09 30.86
C VAL A 99 -25.32 8.33 29.66
N PRO A 100 -24.74 8.44 28.45
CA PRO A 100 -23.65 9.34 28.06
C PRO A 100 -24.18 10.76 27.86
N GLY A 101 -23.43 11.77 28.30
CA GLY A 101 -23.83 13.16 28.08
C GLY A 101 -23.28 13.76 26.80
N LEU A 102 -22.48 13.01 26.06
CA LEU A 102 -22.02 13.36 24.72
C LEU A 102 -22.14 12.14 23.81
N ALA A 103 -22.67 12.34 22.61
CA ALA A 103 -22.78 11.28 21.61
C ALA A 103 -22.63 11.82 20.20
N ILE A 104 -21.98 11.07 19.31
CA ILE A 104 -21.95 11.39 17.88
C ILE A 104 -23.32 11.03 17.30
N ALA A 105 -23.96 11.96 16.59
CA ALA A 105 -25.14 11.70 15.80
C ALA A 105 -24.72 11.09 14.44
N PRO A 106 -24.94 9.78 14.20
CA PRO A 106 -24.34 9.10 13.05
C PRO A 106 -24.84 9.63 11.70
N ALA A 107 -26.11 10.07 11.65
CA ALA A 107 -26.80 10.47 10.42
C ALA A 107 -26.31 11.78 9.78
N GLY A 108 -25.29 12.43 10.33
CA GLY A 108 -24.74 13.68 9.78
C GLY A 108 -23.21 13.73 9.69
N VAL A 109 -22.52 12.59 9.85
CA VAL A 109 -21.06 12.55 9.68
C VAL A 109 -20.71 12.74 8.22
N THR A 110 -19.83 13.70 7.94
CA THR A 110 -19.31 13.96 6.59
C THR A 110 -17.81 13.76 6.54
N TRP A 111 -17.33 13.23 5.43
CA TRP A 111 -15.93 12.92 5.19
C TRP A 111 -15.44 13.70 3.98
N THR A 112 -14.32 14.41 4.15
CA THR A 112 -13.68 15.16 3.08
C THR A 112 -12.35 14.50 2.75
N TRP A 113 -12.33 13.69 1.69
CA TRP A 113 -11.10 13.14 1.12
C TRP A 113 -10.64 13.95 -0.08
N LYS A 114 -9.35 14.26 -0.15
CA LYS A 114 -8.74 14.99 -1.29
C LYS A 114 -7.42 14.38 -1.73
N ASN A 115 -7.14 14.49 -3.03
CA ASN A 115 -5.81 14.35 -3.61
C ASN A 115 -5.32 15.76 -4.00
N GLY A 116 -4.41 16.32 -3.20
CA GLY A 116 -4.08 17.75 -3.27
C GLY A 116 -5.32 18.61 -2.99
N LEU A 117 -5.73 19.42 -3.97
CA LEU A 117 -6.92 20.28 -3.87
C LEU A 117 -8.21 19.61 -4.36
N THR A 118 -8.11 18.48 -5.05
CA THR A 118 -9.24 17.83 -5.73
C THR A 118 -9.94 16.83 -4.80
N PRO A 119 -11.25 16.97 -4.52
CA PRO A 119 -12.01 15.97 -3.79
C PRO A 119 -12.03 14.62 -4.52
N LEU A 120 -12.00 13.52 -3.77
CA LEU A 120 -12.16 12.18 -4.35
C LEU A 120 -13.60 11.97 -4.85
N THR A 121 -13.75 11.26 -5.97
CA THR A 121 -15.06 10.93 -6.53
C THR A 121 -15.77 9.84 -5.72
N PRO A 122 -17.12 9.71 -5.82
CA PRO A 122 -17.84 8.61 -5.17
C PRO A 122 -17.32 7.22 -5.53
N THR A 123 -16.84 7.04 -6.77
CA THR A 123 -16.19 5.80 -7.23
C THR A 123 -14.87 5.56 -6.51
N GLN A 124 -14.02 6.58 -6.40
CA GLN A 124 -12.73 6.46 -5.70
C GLN A 124 -12.89 6.14 -4.21
N LEU A 125 -13.94 6.66 -3.57
CA LEU A 125 -14.24 6.41 -2.15
C LEU A 125 -14.61 4.95 -1.85
N THR A 126 -15.15 4.23 -2.83
CA THR A 126 -15.64 2.84 -2.69
C THR A 126 -14.66 1.79 -3.24
N GLN A 127 -13.64 2.22 -3.97
CA GLN A 127 -12.58 1.37 -4.48
C GLN A 127 -11.37 1.34 -3.54
N THR A 128 -10.49 0.37 -3.73
CA THR A 128 -9.23 0.30 -2.98
C THR A 128 -8.32 1.45 -3.38
N PHE A 129 -7.45 1.90 -2.47
CA PHE A 129 -6.47 2.94 -2.77
C PHE A 129 -5.57 2.56 -3.96
N ALA A 130 -5.17 1.29 -4.04
CA ALA A 130 -4.31 0.75 -5.10
C ALA A 130 -4.92 0.84 -6.50
N THR A 131 -6.26 0.88 -6.64
CA THR A 131 -6.94 1.03 -7.93
C THR A 131 -6.78 2.43 -8.50
N ASN A 132 -6.67 3.45 -7.63
CA ASN A 132 -6.77 4.86 -8.03
C ASN A 132 -5.48 5.66 -7.79
N PHE A 133 -4.59 5.17 -6.94
CA PHE A 133 -3.44 5.92 -6.46
C PHE A 133 -2.18 5.05 -6.47
N ALA A 134 -1.09 5.65 -6.94
CA ALA A 134 0.23 5.02 -6.93
C ALA A 134 0.79 4.90 -5.50
N HIS A 135 1.80 4.05 -5.33
CA HIS A 135 2.59 3.98 -4.09
C HIS A 135 3.08 5.37 -3.67
N ASN A 136 3.03 5.68 -2.37
CA ASN A 136 3.41 6.96 -1.77
C ASN A 136 2.58 8.18 -2.20
N THR A 137 1.49 7.99 -2.94
CA THR A 137 0.50 9.07 -3.13
C THR A 137 0.02 9.54 -1.75
N THR A 138 0.07 10.84 -1.51
CA THR A 138 -0.40 11.46 -0.26
C THR A 138 -1.78 12.05 -0.47
N LEU A 139 -2.76 11.52 0.26
CA LEU A 139 -4.13 12.01 0.32
C LEU A 139 -4.35 12.78 1.61
N THR A 140 -5.40 13.59 1.68
CA THR A 140 -5.83 14.21 2.93
C THR A 140 -7.24 13.80 3.29
N VAL A 141 -7.50 13.56 4.57
CA VAL A 141 -8.82 13.27 5.11
C VAL A 141 -9.15 14.17 6.29
N GLN A 142 -10.39 14.64 6.33
CA GLN A 142 -11.00 15.29 7.49
C GLN A 142 -12.41 14.74 7.68
N ALA A 143 -12.80 14.54 8.94
CA ALA A 143 -14.16 14.16 9.31
C ALA A 143 -14.83 15.32 10.07
N ASN A 144 -16.10 15.54 9.78
CA ASN A 144 -16.96 16.46 10.50
C ASN A 144 -18.13 15.67 11.07
N ALA A 145 -18.30 15.71 12.39
CA ALA A 145 -19.27 14.90 13.11
C ALA A 145 -20.19 15.80 13.95
N PRO A 146 -21.52 15.68 13.82
CA PRO A 146 -22.44 16.34 14.71
C PRO A 146 -22.43 15.66 16.08
N VAL A 147 -22.16 16.41 17.14
CA VAL A 147 -22.14 15.92 18.52
C VAL A 147 -23.34 16.47 19.28
N LEU A 148 -24.11 15.55 19.85
CA LEU A 148 -25.21 15.83 20.77
C LEU A 148 -24.66 15.95 22.18
N SER A 149 -25.18 16.92 22.93
CA SER A 149 -24.93 17.09 24.36
C SER A 149 -26.23 16.91 25.13
N THR A 150 -26.19 16.13 26.20
CA THR A 150 -27.36 15.80 27.02
C THR A 150 -27.02 16.04 28.48
N SER A 151 -27.80 16.88 29.15
CA SER A 151 -27.80 17.07 30.59
C SER A 151 -28.87 16.20 31.25
N LEU A 152 -28.62 15.84 32.51
CA LEU A 152 -29.54 15.15 33.40
C LEU A 152 -30.50 16.14 34.08
N THR A 153 -30.04 17.37 34.31
CA THR A 153 -30.79 18.46 34.96
C THR A 153 -30.97 19.65 34.03
N GLY A 154 -31.89 20.54 34.39
CA GLY A 154 -32.16 21.77 33.64
C GLY A 154 -33.01 21.56 32.38
N LEU A 155 -33.52 22.66 31.83
CA LEU A 155 -34.23 22.67 30.55
C LEU A 155 -33.56 23.68 29.62
N PRO A 156 -33.15 23.28 28.40
CA PRO A 156 -33.40 21.97 27.79
C PRO A 156 -32.38 20.89 28.19
N THR A 157 -32.84 19.65 28.38
CA THR A 157 -32.00 18.50 28.74
C THR A 157 -31.13 17.97 27.60
N THR A 158 -31.36 18.43 26.36
CA THR A 158 -30.57 18.03 25.19
C THR A 158 -30.32 19.25 24.33
N SER A 159 -29.13 19.34 23.75
CA SER A 159 -28.87 20.27 22.66
C SER A 159 -29.81 19.96 21.49
N GLY A 160 -30.78 20.85 21.25
CA GLY A 160 -31.72 20.71 20.14
C GLY A 160 -31.05 20.80 18.76
N THR A 161 -29.82 21.32 18.68
CA THR A 161 -29.02 21.37 17.44
C THR A 161 -27.62 20.82 17.72
N PRO A 162 -27.24 19.66 17.15
CA PRO A 162 -25.90 19.10 17.32
C PRO A 162 -24.80 20.09 16.93
N ILE A 163 -23.70 20.10 17.69
CA ILE A 163 -22.55 20.93 17.38
C ILE A 163 -21.62 20.18 16.43
N PRO A 164 -21.25 20.74 15.27
CA PRO A 164 -20.32 20.09 14.36
C PRO A 164 -18.89 20.20 14.92
N LEU A 165 -18.31 19.08 15.32
CA LEU A 165 -16.89 18.99 15.65
C LEU A 165 -16.12 18.40 14.47
N ALA A 166 -14.95 18.96 14.19
CA ALA A 166 -14.07 18.50 13.12
C ALA A 166 -12.86 17.76 13.69
N SER A 167 -12.35 16.80 12.92
CA SER A 167 -10.99 16.29 13.12
C SER A 167 -9.97 17.30 12.58
N PRO A 168 -8.70 17.18 13.01
CA PRO A 168 -7.59 17.69 12.22
C PRO A 168 -7.63 17.14 10.78
N VAL A 169 -6.96 17.83 9.86
CA VAL A 169 -6.70 17.28 8.52
C VAL A 169 -5.50 16.35 8.64
N TYR A 170 -5.69 15.07 8.33
CA TYR A 170 -4.62 14.08 8.34
C TYR A 170 -4.13 13.82 6.92
N ARG A 171 -2.82 13.68 6.76
CA ARG A 171 -2.19 13.13 5.56
C ARG A 171 -2.15 11.61 5.64
N VAL A 172 -2.57 10.94 4.58
CA VAL A 172 -2.56 9.48 4.45
C VAL A 172 -1.72 9.10 3.24
N ARG A 173 -0.68 8.30 3.45
CA ARG A 173 0.17 7.78 2.37
C ARG A 173 -0.30 6.39 1.95
N VAL A 174 -0.56 6.23 0.66
CA VAL A 174 -0.94 4.94 0.08
C VAL A 174 0.27 4.01 0.04
N ASN A 175 0.19 2.90 0.76
CA ASN A 175 1.19 1.83 0.74
C ASN A 175 0.77 0.73 -0.24
N ASN A 176 1.13 0.89 -1.51
CA ASN A 176 0.93 -0.12 -2.55
C ASN A 176 2.26 -0.40 -3.29
N PRO A 177 3.26 -1.05 -2.65
CA PRO A 177 4.57 -1.19 -3.25
C PRO A 177 4.45 -1.95 -4.58
N PRO A 178 5.22 -1.57 -5.61
CA PRO A 178 5.30 -2.34 -6.84
C PRO A 178 5.64 -3.80 -6.56
N PRO A 179 5.16 -4.74 -7.40
CA PRO A 179 5.51 -6.14 -7.23
C PRO A 179 7.04 -6.31 -7.30
N PRO A 180 7.62 -7.22 -6.52
CA PRO A 180 9.06 -7.49 -6.58
C PRO A 180 9.54 -7.83 -7.99
N VAL A 181 10.79 -7.46 -8.31
CA VAL A 181 11.42 -7.74 -9.61
C VAL A 181 12.79 -8.39 -9.44
N ILE A 182 13.31 -8.98 -10.52
CA ILE A 182 14.66 -9.54 -10.59
C ILE A 182 15.55 -8.56 -11.34
N TYR A 183 16.53 -8.00 -10.68
CA TYR A 183 17.53 -7.11 -11.25
C TYR A 183 18.79 -7.88 -11.67
N VAL A 184 19.22 -7.69 -12.92
CA VAL A 184 20.44 -8.31 -13.47
C VAL A 184 21.10 -7.37 -14.47
N ASN A 185 22.30 -6.88 -14.13
CA ASN A 185 23.18 -6.13 -15.02
C ASN A 185 22.46 -4.95 -15.73
N GLY A 186 21.89 -4.03 -14.95
CA GLY A 186 21.21 -2.84 -15.47
C GLY A 186 19.80 -3.08 -16.04
N THR A 187 19.20 -4.26 -15.83
CA THR A 187 17.86 -4.58 -16.33
C THR A 187 17.04 -5.29 -15.27
N THR A 188 15.74 -4.98 -15.21
CA THR A 188 14.77 -5.67 -14.35
C THR A 188 13.86 -6.59 -15.16
N PHE A 189 13.67 -7.81 -14.69
CA PHE A 189 12.67 -8.74 -15.20
C PHE A 189 11.56 -8.95 -14.16
N ALA A 190 10.35 -9.21 -14.62
CA ALA A 190 9.25 -9.58 -13.74
C ALA A 190 9.58 -10.85 -12.93
N TRP A 191 9.06 -10.94 -11.71
CA TRP A 191 9.32 -12.05 -10.78
C TRP A 191 9.08 -13.44 -11.40
N ASN A 192 7.99 -13.60 -12.14
CA ASN A 192 7.61 -14.87 -12.78
C ASN A 192 7.95 -14.93 -14.28
N SER A 193 8.97 -14.20 -14.71
CA SER A 193 9.36 -14.11 -16.12
C SER A 193 9.98 -15.39 -16.71
N GLY A 194 10.27 -16.38 -15.87
CA GLY A 194 11.01 -17.60 -16.24
C GLY A 194 12.53 -17.42 -16.22
N PHE A 195 13.03 -16.27 -15.77
CA PHE A 195 14.45 -16.03 -15.58
C PHE A 195 15.01 -16.72 -14.33
N PRO A 196 16.25 -17.27 -14.38
CA PRO A 196 17.02 -17.62 -15.57
C PRO A 196 16.73 -19.06 -16.03
N THR A 197 16.94 -19.33 -17.32
CA THR A 197 16.93 -20.69 -17.89
C THR A 197 18.32 -21.24 -18.16
N MET A 198 19.35 -20.43 -17.99
CA MET A 198 20.75 -20.82 -18.16
C MET A 198 21.68 -20.07 -17.21
N GLY A 199 22.82 -20.67 -16.90
CA GLY A 199 23.76 -20.12 -15.92
C GLY A 199 25.22 -20.42 -16.25
N PHE A 200 26.10 -19.82 -15.45
CA PHE A 200 27.54 -19.99 -15.46
C PHE A 200 28.08 -19.61 -14.07
N VAL A 201 29.30 -20.04 -13.75
CA VAL A 201 29.94 -19.66 -12.48
C VAL A 201 30.23 -18.15 -12.47
N GLY A 202 29.78 -17.46 -11.43
CA GLY A 202 29.85 -15.99 -11.28
C GLY A 202 28.61 -15.26 -11.78
N ALA A 203 27.63 -15.95 -12.36
CA ALA A 203 26.34 -15.36 -12.70
C ALA A 203 25.66 -14.85 -11.43
N LYS A 204 25.21 -13.59 -11.42
CA LYS A 204 24.57 -12.98 -10.26
C LYS A 204 23.38 -12.11 -10.62
N PHE A 205 22.37 -12.09 -9.78
CA PHE A 205 21.21 -11.22 -9.87
C PHE A 205 20.78 -10.79 -8.47
N GLN A 206 20.03 -9.70 -8.37
CA GLN A 206 19.50 -9.20 -7.11
C GLN A 206 17.98 -9.10 -7.20
N LEU A 207 17.28 -9.47 -6.13
CA LEU A 207 15.84 -9.26 -6.03
C LEU A 207 15.59 -7.83 -5.55
N TYR A 208 14.68 -7.09 -6.15
CA TYR A 208 14.25 -5.78 -5.66
C TYR A 208 12.87 -5.95 -5.05
N MET A 209 12.80 -6.00 -3.72
CA MET A 209 11.56 -6.37 -3.01
C MET A 209 10.49 -5.27 -3.02
N ASN A 210 10.87 -4.02 -3.27
CA ASN A 210 9.93 -2.94 -3.56
C ASN A 210 9.64 -2.77 -5.06
N GLY A 211 10.18 -3.65 -5.91
CA GLY A 211 10.05 -3.60 -7.37
C GLY A 211 10.86 -2.48 -8.06
N VAL A 212 11.64 -1.68 -7.33
CA VAL A 212 12.35 -0.51 -7.85
C VAL A 212 13.85 -0.61 -7.64
N ASP A 213 14.28 -0.91 -6.41
CA ASP A 213 15.68 -0.94 -6.00
C ASP A 213 15.92 -1.90 -4.82
N ALA A 214 17.14 -1.93 -4.32
CA ALA A 214 17.54 -2.82 -3.23
C ALA A 214 17.17 -2.32 -1.83
N THR A 215 16.60 -1.11 -1.66
CA THR A 215 16.42 -0.49 -0.34
C THR A 215 15.49 -1.28 0.59
N ALA A 216 14.51 -1.98 0.04
CA ALA A 216 13.60 -2.82 0.81
C ALA A 216 14.16 -4.20 1.13
N ASN A 217 15.28 -4.60 0.54
CA ASN A 217 15.76 -5.98 0.64
C ASN A 217 16.15 -6.38 2.06
N SER A 218 16.66 -5.43 2.85
CA SER A 218 17.03 -5.64 4.25
C SER A 218 15.84 -5.93 5.14
N ASN A 219 14.60 -5.65 4.69
CA ASN A 219 13.38 -5.98 5.42
C ASN A 219 13.00 -7.46 5.29
N TYR A 220 13.68 -8.22 4.42
CA TYR A 220 13.38 -9.63 4.15
C TYR A 220 14.50 -10.55 4.62
N THR A 221 14.12 -11.78 4.92
CA THR A 221 15.01 -12.92 5.05
C THR A 221 14.95 -13.76 3.79
N TYR A 222 16.09 -14.27 3.34
CA TYR A 222 16.19 -15.07 2.12
C TYR A 222 16.63 -16.48 2.47
N LYS A 223 15.93 -17.46 1.92
CA LYS A 223 16.26 -18.88 2.05
C LYS A 223 16.11 -19.55 0.69
N GLU A 224 16.88 -20.60 0.47
CA GLU A 224 16.56 -21.57 -0.57
C GLU A 224 15.96 -22.84 0.00
N ASN A 225 15.38 -23.63 -0.89
CA ASN A 225 15.08 -25.03 -0.61
C ASN A 225 16.25 -25.93 -0.99
N GLY A 226 16.68 -26.77 -0.04
CA GLY A 226 17.46 -27.97 -0.37
C GLY A 226 18.98 -27.80 -0.47
N ASN A 227 19.56 -26.78 0.17
CA ASN A 227 21.02 -26.60 0.32
C ASN A 227 21.78 -26.84 -1.00
N GLN A 228 21.44 -26.09 -2.04
CA GLN A 228 22.10 -26.17 -3.33
C GLN A 228 23.56 -25.76 -3.18
N THR A 229 24.47 -26.68 -3.48
CA THR A 229 25.93 -26.44 -3.37
C THR A 229 26.49 -25.55 -4.48
N TRP A 230 25.67 -25.17 -5.45
CA TRP A 230 26.05 -24.38 -6.62
C TRP A 230 25.53 -22.95 -6.60
N VAL A 231 24.83 -22.55 -5.54
CA VAL A 231 24.32 -21.19 -5.32
C VAL A 231 24.84 -20.68 -3.99
N ASP A 232 25.38 -19.47 -4.00
CA ASP A 232 25.61 -18.71 -2.79
C ASP A 232 24.46 -17.73 -2.58
N ILE A 233 23.96 -17.75 -1.35
CA ILE A 233 22.97 -16.82 -0.84
C ILE A 233 23.71 -16.06 0.25
N PRO A 234 24.14 -14.82 0.00
CA PRO A 234 24.83 -14.05 1.00
C PRO A 234 23.97 -14.05 2.25
N ALA A 235 24.54 -14.58 3.33
CA ALA A 235 23.96 -14.45 4.65
C ALA A 235 23.65 -12.97 4.89
N SER A 236 22.58 -12.72 5.63
CA SER A 236 21.89 -11.45 5.89
C SER A 236 22.72 -10.28 6.47
N ASN A 237 24.05 -10.25 6.30
CA ASN A 237 24.96 -9.57 7.21
C ASN A 237 26.00 -8.67 6.51
N ALA A 238 25.99 -8.53 5.18
CA ALA A 238 26.77 -7.50 4.49
C ALA A 238 25.83 -6.47 3.86
N SER A 239 25.74 -5.30 4.50
CA SER A 239 24.89 -4.19 4.07
C SER A 239 25.08 -3.90 2.57
N GLY A 240 23.97 -3.92 1.82
CA GLY A 240 23.95 -3.65 0.38
C GLY A 240 24.02 -4.89 -0.51
N THR A 241 24.16 -6.10 0.06
CA THR A 241 24.17 -7.36 -0.70
C THR A 241 22.92 -8.21 -0.49
N GLU A 242 22.00 -7.78 0.38
CA GLU A 242 20.76 -8.48 0.67
C GLU A 242 19.96 -8.74 -0.61
N GLY A 243 19.44 -9.97 -0.73
CA GLY A 243 18.70 -10.41 -1.90
C GLY A 243 19.53 -10.59 -3.17
N THR A 244 20.88 -10.54 -3.10
CA THR A 244 21.76 -10.90 -4.23
C THR A 244 21.99 -12.40 -4.23
N PHE A 245 21.93 -13.06 -5.37
CA PHE A 245 22.16 -14.50 -5.52
C PHE A 245 23.28 -14.71 -6.54
N THR A 246 24.24 -15.57 -6.22
CA THR A 246 25.38 -15.85 -7.10
C THR A 246 25.50 -17.33 -7.36
N PHE A 247 25.65 -17.74 -8.62
CA PHE A 247 25.97 -19.12 -8.94
C PHE A 247 27.47 -19.37 -8.76
N THR A 248 27.83 -20.24 -7.84
CA THR A 248 29.22 -20.54 -7.45
C THR A 248 29.71 -21.89 -7.95
N GLY A 249 28.79 -22.77 -8.34
CA GLY A 249 29.09 -24.11 -8.82
C GLY A 249 28.27 -24.46 -10.06
N THR A 250 28.53 -25.65 -10.60
CA THR A 250 27.76 -26.19 -11.75
C THR A 250 26.71 -27.19 -11.24
N PRO A 251 25.42 -26.97 -11.53
CA PRO A 251 24.39 -27.96 -11.23
C PRO A 251 24.51 -29.22 -12.11
N THR A 252 23.82 -30.26 -11.68
CA THR A 252 23.59 -31.52 -12.40
C THR A 252 22.13 -31.60 -12.86
N SER A 253 21.81 -32.59 -13.68
CA SER A 253 20.43 -32.86 -14.11
C SER A 253 19.46 -33.06 -12.94
N ALA A 254 19.96 -33.61 -11.83
CA ALA A 254 19.17 -33.94 -10.64
C ALA A 254 18.90 -32.72 -9.73
N ASN A 255 19.72 -31.67 -9.80
CA ASN A 255 19.62 -30.52 -8.88
C ASN A 255 19.67 -29.16 -9.60
N LYS A 256 19.19 -29.09 -10.85
CA LYS A 256 19.12 -27.87 -11.66
C LYS A 256 17.97 -26.91 -11.31
N THR A 257 17.19 -27.23 -10.27
CA THR A 257 16.07 -26.42 -9.80
C THR A 257 16.42 -25.73 -8.49
N LEU A 258 16.02 -24.47 -8.37
CA LEU A 258 16.25 -23.63 -7.19
C LEU A 258 14.93 -22.95 -6.82
N LYS A 259 14.55 -23.05 -5.55
CA LYS A 259 13.41 -22.34 -4.98
C LYS A 259 13.91 -21.34 -3.97
N LEU A 260 13.84 -20.06 -4.31
CA LEU A 260 14.20 -18.94 -3.45
C LEU A 260 12.96 -18.41 -2.76
N ILE A 261 13.06 -18.15 -1.46
CA ILE A 261 11.97 -17.69 -0.62
C ILE A 261 12.43 -16.41 0.09
N ALA A 262 11.78 -15.30 -0.21
CA ALA A 262 11.91 -14.05 0.54
C ALA A 262 10.74 -13.94 1.51
N THR A 263 11.00 -13.69 2.79
CA THR A 263 9.96 -13.52 3.82
C THR A 263 10.24 -12.26 4.61
N ASN A 264 9.26 -11.36 4.65
CA ASN A 264 9.36 -10.10 5.38
C ASN A 264 9.57 -10.39 6.89
N LYS A 265 10.49 -9.65 7.50
CA LYS A 265 10.91 -9.84 8.90
C LYS A 265 9.83 -9.44 9.90
N THR A 266 8.95 -8.51 9.54
CA THR A 266 7.90 -7.97 10.41
C THR A 266 6.51 -8.49 10.05
N ASP A 267 6.32 -8.96 8.81
CA ASP A 267 5.06 -9.55 8.35
C ASP A 267 5.30 -10.91 7.69
N SER A 268 5.09 -12.00 8.42
CA SER A 268 5.33 -13.35 7.90
C SER A 268 4.37 -13.77 6.77
N SER A 269 3.28 -13.02 6.56
CA SER A 269 2.35 -13.25 5.45
C SER A 269 2.84 -12.66 4.13
N ASP A 270 3.71 -11.64 4.20
CA ASP A 270 4.41 -11.06 3.06
C ASP A 270 5.60 -11.97 2.67
N LYS A 271 5.28 -12.92 1.79
CA LYS A 271 6.19 -13.99 1.36
C LYS A 271 6.18 -14.15 -0.14
N HIS A 272 7.37 -14.11 -0.73
CA HIS A 272 7.56 -14.28 -2.17
C HIS A 272 8.42 -15.50 -2.46
N THR A 273 8.01 -16.28 -3.46
CA THR A 273 8.74 -17.48 -3.90
C THR A 273 9.13 -17.32 -5.36
N LEU A 274 10.42 -17.42 -5.66
CA LEU A 274 10.96 -17.46 -7.01
C LEU A 274 11.44 -18.88 -7.32
N ASN A 275 10.94 -19.45 -8.42
CA ASN A 275 11.35 -20.77 -8.89
C ASN A 275 12.22 -20.62 -10.13
N ILE A 276 13.39 -21.22 -10.10
CA ILE A 276 14.39 -21.20 -11.16
C ILE A 276 14.65 -22.63 -11.60
N THR A 277 14.69 -22.85 -12.91
CA THR A 277 15.05 -24.13 -13.51
C THR A 277 16.04 -23.90 -14.63
N LEU A 278 17.28 -24.35 -14.43
CA LEU A 278 18.33 -24.20 -15.42
C LEU A 278 18.26 -25.37 -16.41
N GLY A 279 18.19 -25.07 -17.71
CA GLY A 279 18.23 -26.06 -18.79
C GLY A 279 19.60 -26.16 -19.48
N ARG A 280 20.47 -25.16 -19.29
CA ARG A 280 21.78 -25.11 -19.94
C ARG A 280 22.82 -24.45 -19.04
N TRP A 281 24.04 -24.97 -19.09
CA TRP A 281 25.17 -24.43 -18.36
C TRP A 281 26.30 -24.02 -19.29
N PHE A 282 26.89 -22.86 -19.03
CA PHE A 282 28.00 -22.29 -19.79
C PHE A 282 29.30 -22.26 -18.99
N VAL A 283 30.40 -22.52 -19.69
CA VAL A 283 31.78 -22.30 -19.24
C VAL A 283 32.54 -21.54 -20.32
N ASN A 284 33.69 -20.96 -19.98
CA ASN A 284 34.51 -20.20 -20.91
C ASN A 284 35.96 -20.70 -20.93
N GLY A 285 36.70 -20.37 -22.00
CA GLY A 285 38.14 -20.63 -22.14
C GLY A 285 39.05 -19.54 -21.57
N GLY A 286 38.51 -18.67 -20.71
CA GLY A 286 39.22 -17.49 -20.20
C GLY A 286 39.66 -16.53 -21.29
N ALA A 287 40.84 -15.93 -21.10
CA ALA A 287 41.43 -14.99 -22.05
C ALA A 287 42.04 -15.66 -23.31
N THR A 288 42.04 -16.99 -23.40
CA THR A 288 42.67 -17.72 -24.51
C THR A 288 41.74 -17.73 -25.72
N THR A 289 42.22 -17.19 -26.83
CA THR A 289 41.53 -17.24 -28.12
C THR A 289 41.96 -18.45 -28.94
N ARG A 290 41.06 -19.01 -29.76
CA ARG A 290 41.30 -20.20 -30.59
C ARG A 290 40.66 -20.05 -31.97
N THR A 291 41.14 -20.81 -32.95
CA THR A 291 40.42 -21.02 -34.22
C THR A 291 39.11 -21.76 -33.99
N ALA A 292 38.18 -21.73 -34.96
CA ALA A 292 36.87 -22.38 -34.80
C ALA A 292 37.01 -23.90 -34.55
N ALA A 293 37.87 -24.58 -35.31
CA ALA A 293 38.12 -26.02 -35.12
C ALA A 293 38.73 -26.33 -33.75
N ASN A 294 39.66 -25.50 -33.28
CA ASN A 294 40.28 -25.68 -31.96
C ASN A 294 39.32 -25.32 -30.81
N ALA A 295 38.36 -24.43 -31.04
CA ALA A 295 37.29 -24.13 -30.09
C ALA A 295 36.33 -25.32 -29.94
N ASP A 296 35.94 -25.92 -31.07
CA ASP A 296 35.12 -27.14 -31.09
C ASP A 296 35.83 -28.28 -30.35
N ALA A 297 37.11 -28.52 -30.66
CA ALA A 297 37.93 -29.53 -29.98
C ALA A 297 38.13 -29.25 -28.47
N TYR A 298 38.31 -27.98 -28.09
CA TYR A 298 38.40 -27.59 -26.68
C TYR A 298 37.10 -27.91 -25.94
N CYS A 299 35.94 -27.51 -26.50
CA CYS A 299 34.67 -27.70 -25.84
C CYS A 299 34.28 -29.18 -25.72
N THR A 300 34.52 -30.00 -26.74
CA THR A 300 34.27 -31.45 -26.66
C THR A 300 35.25 -32.13 -25.72
N GLY A 301 36.51 -31.68 -25.70
CA GLY A 301 37.56 -32.18 -24.81
C GLY A 301 37.29 -31.97 -23.32
N LEU A 302 36.42 -31.03 -22.94
CA LEU A 302 35.96 -30.86 -21.55
C LEU A 302 35.12 -32.06 -21.06
N GLY A 303 34.63 -32.92 -21.96
CA GLY A 303 33.76 -34.04 -21.62
C GLY A 303 32.38 -33.60 -21.10
N GLY A 304 31.63 -34.52 -20.50
CA GLY A 304 30.37 -34.20 -19.81
C GLY A 304 29.29 -33.53 -20.67
N GLY A 305 29.33 -33.71 -21.99
CA GLY A 305 28.37 -33.15 -22.95
C GLY A 305 28.63 -31.71 -23.39
N TYR A 306 29.78 -31.12 -23.05
CA TYR A 306 30.12 -29.78 -23.53
C TYR A 306 30.40 -29.75 -25.03
N SER A 307 29.96 -28.67 -25.66
CA SER A 307 30.23 -28.36 -27.07
C SER A 307 30.20 -26.85 -27.27
N THR A 308 30.72 -26.39 -28.42
CA THR A 308 30.53 -25.00 -28.85
C THR A 308 29.02 -24.72 -28.95
N PRO A 309 28.51 -23.67 -28.28
CA PRO A 309 27.09 -23.39 -28.20
C PRO A 309 26.52 -22.96 -29.57
N PRO A 310 25.28 -23.37 -29.88
CA PRO A 310 24.47 -22.73 -30.92
C PRO A 310 24.34 -21.22 -30.67
N TYR A 311 24.43 -20.37 -31.69
CA TYR A 311 24.29 -18.92 -31.50
C TYR A 311 22.96 -18.55 -30.83
N ALA A 312 21.88 -19.30 -31.14
CA ALA A 312 20.55 -19.08 -30.57
C ALA A 312 20.49 -19.31 -29.06
N THR A 313 21.45 -20.05 -28.49
CA THR A 313 21.59 -20.23 -27.04
C THR A 313 22.43 -19.13 -26.40
N MET A 314 23.14 -18.33 -27.19
CA MET A 314 23.98 -17.24 -26.72
C MET A 314 23.30 -15.87 -26.86
N THR A 315 22.52 -15.67 -27.92
CA THR A 315 21.81 -14.41 -28.21
C THR A 315 20.51 -14.66 -28.96
N ASN A 316 19.59 -13.70 -28.87
CA ASN A 316 18.37 -13.62 -29.67
C ASN A 316 18.51 -12.69 -30.89
N ALA A 317 19.70 -12.13 -31.14
CA ALA A 317 19.93 -11.21 -32.25
C ALA A 317 19.79 -11.91 -33.61
N ALA A 318 19.16 -11.21 -34.57
CA ALA A 318 19.32 -11.52 -35.98
C ALA A 318 20.76 -11.20 -36.44
N TYR A 319 21.18 -11.79 -37.56
CA TYR A 319 22.49 -11.50 -38.13
C TYR A 319 22.65 -10.01 -38.44
N GLY A 320 23.77 -9.41 -38.00
CA GLY A 320 24.06 -7.98 -38.16
C GLY A 320 23.33 -7.06 -37.18
N ALA A 321 22.51 -7.60 -36.27
CA ALA A 321 21.79 -6.84 -35.25
C ALA A 321 22.40 -7.02 -33.86
N VAL A 322 22.00 -6.16 -32.93
CA VAL A 322 22.30 -6.28 -31.50
C VAL A 322 21.25 -7.15 -30.80
N GLY A 323 21.64 -7.78 -29.69
CA GLY A 323 20.72 -8.56 -28.86
C GLY A 323 19.79 -7.65 -28.07
N THR A 324 18.65 -8.19 -27.64
CA THR A 324 17.74 -7.52 -26.70
C THR A 324 17.68 -8.30 -25.40
N ARG A 325 17.55 -7.58 -24.27
CA ARG A 325 17.43 -8.24 -22.96
C ARG A 325 16.11 -8.99 -22.86
N ALA A 326 16.17 -10.25 -22.46
CA ALA A 326 15.01 -11.13 -22.37
C ALA A 326 15.23 -12.22 -21.31
N PRO A 327 14.21 -12.57 -20.51
CA PRO A 327 14.34 -13.47 -19.37
C PRO A 327 14.61 -14.93 -19.74
N SER A 328 14.38 -15.32 -21.01
CA SER A 328 14.42 -16.72 -21.45
C SER A 328 15.04 -16.96 -22.83
N ALA A 329 15.76 -15.98 -23.42
CA ALA A 329 16.18 -16.03 -24.83
C ALA A 329 17.71 -15.92 -25.07
N GLY A 330 18.48 -16.90 -24.59
CA GLY A 330 19.93 -16.95 -24.79
C GLY A 330 20.75 -16.26 -23.68
N LEU A 331 22.05 -16.56 -23.64
CA LEU A 331 22.96 -16.19 -22.54
C LEU A 331 23.05 -14.69 -22.34
N TRP A 332 23.43 -13.95 -23.39
CA TRP A 332 23.58 -12.50 -23.33
C TRP A 332 22.23 -11.82 -23.07
N SER A 333 21.13 -12.31 -23.64
CA SER A 333 19.81 -11.70 -23.44
C SER A 333 19.38 -11.76 -21.97
N GLN A 334 19.66 -12.86 -21.29
CA GLN A 334 19.36 -13.04 -19.87
C GLN A 334 20.30 -12.20 -19.00
N TRP A 335 21.61 -12.32 -19.20
CA TRP A 335 22.61 -11.81 -18.25
C TRP A 335 23.22 -10.46 -18.64
N GLY A 336 23.11 -10.06 -19.90
CA GLY A 336 23.72 -8.85 -20.45
C GLY A 336 25.20 -9.05 -20.78
N ALA A 337 25.95 -7.94 -20.77
CA ALA A 337 27.37 -7.92 -21.11
C ALA A 337 28.18 -8.85 -20.20
N MET A 338 28.70 -9.95 -20.73
CA MET A 338 29.24 -11.05 -19.90
C MET A 338 30.49 -10.68 -19.11
N GLY A 339 31.34 -9.81 -19.66
CA GLY A 339 32.55 -9.37 -18.96
C GLY A 339 32.29 -8.53 -17.70
N THR A 340 31.04 -8.14 -17.38
CA THR A 340 30.72 -7.50 -16.09
C THR A 340 30.68 -8.49 -14.92
N PHE A 341 30.59 -9.79 -15.20
CA PHE A 341 30.51 -10.83 -14.17
C PHE A 341 31.88 -11.36 -13.74
N GLY A 342 32.94 -11.08 -14.50
CA GLY A 342 34.27 -11.66 -14.24
C GLY A 342 34.33 -13.15 -14.58
N SER A 343 35.03 -13.94 -13.75
CA SER A 343 35.11 -15.41 -13.88
C SER A 343 35.56 -15.91 -15.27
N GLY A 344 36.51 -15.20 -15.89
CA GLY A 344 37.07 -15.55 -17.20
C GLY A 344 36.25 -15.05 -18.41
N TRP A 345 35.09 -14.42 -18.20
CA TRP A 345 34.35 -13.78 -19.28
C TRP A 345 35.00 -12.46 -19.70
N ILE A 346 35.23 -12.31 -21.00
CA ILE A 346 35.82 -11.12 -21.62
C ILE A 346 34.74 -10.40 -22.45
N ARG A 347 34.79 -9.07 -22.47
CA ARG A 347 33.93 -8.25 -23.34
C ARG A 347 34.40 -8.35 -24.79
N ALA A 348 34.06 -9.44 -25.47
CA ALA A 348 34.52 -9.72 -26.83
C ALA A 348 33.56 -10.65 -27.62
N GLY A 349 33.96 -11.00 -28.84
CA GLY A 349 33.32 -12.02 -29.68
C GLY A 349 33.63 -13.43 -29.20
N TYR A 350 32.66 -14.32 -29.30
CA TYR A 350 32.79 -15.74 -28.96
C TYR A 350 32.34 -16.59 -30.15
N TRP A 351 32.96 -17.75 -30.33
CA TRP A 351 32.52 -18.69 -31.37
C TRP A 351 31.12 -19.24 -31.08
N ALA A 352 30.32 -19.35 -32.13
CA ALA A 352 29.09 -20.13 -32.15
C ALA A 352 29.22 -21.33 -33.11
N ARG A 353 28.34 -22.32 -32.95
CA ARG A 353 28.43 -23.62 -33.64
C ARG A 353 28.08 -23.57 -35.13
N GLU A 354 27.26 -22.64 -35.56
CA GLU A 354 26.71 -22.66 -36.90
C GLU A 354 27.65 -22.02 -37.93
N PRO A 355 27.87 -22.63 -39.10
CA PRO A 355 28.56 -21.96 -40.21
C PRO A 355 27.74 -20.79 -40.75
N TYR A 356 28.40 -19.85 -41.44
CA TYR A 356 27.78 -18.80 -42.24
C TYR A 356 28.53 -18.70 -43.57
N GLY A 357 28.05 -19.40 -44.60
CA GLY A 357 28.82 -19.59 -45.83
C GLY A 357 30.17 -20.26 -45.54
N SER A 358 31.27 -19.64 -45.96
CA SER A 358 32.65 -20.05 -45.64
C SER A 358 33.12 -19.60 -44.25
N ASP A 359 32.39 -18.70 -43.61
CA ASP A 359 32.69 -18.17 -42.29
C ASP A 359 31.99 -18.99 -41.19
N ARG A 360 32.24 -18.62 -39.94
CA ARG A 360 31.58 -19.19 -38.76
C ARG A 360 30.86 -18.09 -37.99
N HIS A 361 29.67 -18.37 -37.46
CA HIS A 361 28.98 -17.40 -36.61
C HIS A 361 29.80 -17.08 -35.37
N SER A 362 29.73 -15.82 -34.96
CA SER A 362 30.28 -15.34 -33.70
C SER A 362 29.29 -14.42 -33.00
N VAL A 363 29.21 -14.53 -31.68
CA VAL A 363 28.36 -13.70 -30.84
C VAL A 363 29.22 -12.76 -30.02
N GLY A 364 29.00 -11.46 -30.16
CA GLY A 364 29.63 -10.44 -29.32
C GLY A 364 28.94 -10.38 -27.97
N LEU A 365 29.59 -10.86 -26.90
CA LEU A 365 29.02 -10.89 -25.55
C LEU A 365 29.14 -9.54 -24.82
N ILE A 366 29.41 -8.45 -25.56
CA ILE A 366 29.29 -7.06 -25.09
C ILE A 366 27.85 -6.59 -25.24
N SER A 367 27.28 -6.74 -26.44
CA SER A 367 25.96 -6.23 -26.84
C SER A 367 25.03 -7.31 -27.41
N GLY A 368 25.43 -8.58 -27.32
CA GLY A 368 24.66 -9.73 -27.82
C GLY A 368 24.57 -9.77 -29.34
N ASN A 369 25.42 -9.07 -30.08
CA ASN A 369 25.30 -8.99 -31.52
C ASN A 369 25.75 -10.29 -32.21
N LEU A 370 25.04 -10.68 -33.26
CA LEU A 370 25.35 -11.86 -34.07
C LEU A 370 26.09 -11.44 -35.34
N ASN A 371 27.31 -11.95 -35.52
CA ASN A 371 28.14 -11.69 -36.69
C ASN A 371 28.71 -12.99 -37.25
N ARG A 372 29.62 -12.85 -38.21
CA ARG A 372 30.45 -13.92 -38.73
C ARG A 372 31.93 -13.57 -38.53
N GLN A 373 32.76 -14.59 -38.51
CA GLN A 373 34.21 -14.45 -38.45
C GLN A 373 34.85 -15.58 -39.25
N ASN A 374 35.97 -15.29 -39.90
CA ASN A 374 36.73 -16.30 -40.64
C ASN A 374 37.18 -17.41 -39.66
N PRO A 375 36.89 -18.70 -39.93
CA PRO A 375 37.15 -19.80 -38.99
C PRO A 375 38.64 -20.00 -38.67
N SER A 376 39.55 -19.49 -39.51
CA SER A 376 41.01 -19.50 -39.27
C SER A 376 41.48 -18.42 -38.28
N TYR A 377 40.66 -17.41 -38.00
CA TYR A 377 41.00 -16.36 -37.05
C TYR A 377 40.84 -16.85 -35.62
N HIS A 378 41.50 -16.16 -34.69
CA HIS A 378 41.40 -16.48 -33.27
C HIS A 378 40.25 -15.69 -32.65
N ASN A 379 39.39 -16.38 -31.91
CA ASN A 379 38.26 -15.79 -31.19
C ASN A 379 38.09 -16.45 -29.82
N TYR A 380 37.34 -15.82 -28.90
CA TYR A 380 37.13 -16.41 -27.58
C TYR A 380 36.19 -17.62 -27.63
N VAL A 381 36.30 -18.47 -26.62
CA VAL A 381 35.57 -19.74 -26.57
C VAL A 381 34.63 -19.77 -25.38
N ALA A 382 33.37 -20.07 -25.67
CA ALA A 382 32.35 -20.45 -24.71
C ALA A 382 31.96 -21.87 -25.05
N CYS A 383 31.71 -22.68 -24.03
CA CYS A 383 31.21 -24.03 -24.18
C CYS A 383 29.91 -24.12 -23.40
N SER A 384 28.96 -24.93 -23.88
CA SER A 384 27.74 -25.18 -23.14
C SER A 384 27.33 -26.64 -23.18
N ARG A 385 26.57 -27.05 -22.18
CA ARG A 385 25.91 -28.35 -22.13
C ARG A 385 24.47 -28.21 -21.64
N VAL A 386 23.63 -29.15 -22.03
CA VAL A 386 22.28 -29.31 -21.44
C VAL A 386 22.43 -29.87 -20.03
N LEU A 387 21.56 -29.41 -19.12
CA LEU A 387 21.43 -29.92 -17.75
C LEU A 387 20.29 -30.91 -17.63
#